data_AF-A0A534V1G7-F1
#
_entry.id   AF-A0A534V1G7-F1
#
_cell.length_a   1.000
_cell.length_b   1.000
_cell.length_c   1.000
_cell.angle_alpha   90.00
_cell.angle_beta   90.00
_cell.angle_gamma   90.00
#
_symmetry.space_group_name_H-M   'P 1'
#
loop_
_entity.id
_entity.type
_entity.pdbx_description
1 polymer ?
#
loop_
_entity_poly.entity_id
_entity_poly.type
_entity_poly.pdbx_seq_one_letter_code
_entity_poly.pdbx_strand_id
1 'polypeptide(L)'
;MRDRERCGHARPRADDPAERSADSLRGLLRSPGPLAGATHHRGVKSEILGVGLVEAALFERGAWTKALEKYAAVTHLTVQLYDTDERPTCGPVHPTALFDLFTPGRHDLGIFAACIRRCLTQADMPPAVVVEDHNGLAVVGTALTLGGEIVGVAVAGYALTAFLDQHTLERLARNSGRSFETVWAAGRQERHVPRERLTVYGELLRTLGDTLLAETFSTRQQEETAARLAEALQIAEATRATAEAAQETLRDREERLRATFS
;
A
#
# COMPACT_ATOMS: atom_id res chain seq x y z
N MET A 1 55.73 -38.39 57.64
CA MET A 1 57.01 -37.96 57.03
C MET A 1 56.65 -37.19 55.75
N ARG A 2 56.88 -35.87 55.76
CA ARG A 2 56.77 -34.85 54.67
C ARG A 2 55.34 -34.52 54.16
N ASP A 3 54.65 -33.49 54.65
CA ASP A 3 54.73 -32.00 54.46
C ASP A 3 54.25 -31.51 53.07
N ARG A 4 53.09 -30.81 53.03
CA ARG A 4 52.86 -29.39 52.61
C ARG A 4 52.77 -29.19 51.08
N GLU A 5 51.85 -28.42 50.50
CA GLU A 5 51.55 -27.00 50.75
C GLU A 5 50.11 -26.58 50.41
N ARG A 6 49.68 -25.51 51.09
CA ARG A 6 48.51 -24.65 50.83
C ARG A 6 48.89 -23.52 49.85
N CYS A 7 47.90 -23.02 49.10
CA CYS A 7 47.57 -21.59 48.89
C CYS A 7 46.23 -21.56 48.09
N GLY A 8 45.20 -20.74 48.33
CA GLY A 8 45.08 -19.54 49.14
C GLY A 8 44.53 -18.38 48.29
N HIS A 9 43.20 -18.17 48.32
CA HIS A 9 42.44 -16.90 48.08
C HIS A 9 42.59 -16.20 46.69
N ALA A 10 41.69 -15.33 46.18
CA ALA A 10 40.56 -14.58 46.73
C ALA A 10 39.58 -14.18 45.59
N ARG A 11 38.32 -13.91 45.94
CA ARG A 11 37.35 -13.12 45.14
C ARG A 11 37.70 -11.63 45.22
N PRO A 12 37.30 -10.80 44.24
CA PRO A 12 36.97 -9.41 44.50
C PRO A 12 35.45 -9.18 44.46
N ARG A 13 34.98 -8.34 45.38
CA ARG A 13 33.63 -7.77 45.45
C ARG A 13 33.80 -6.26 45.39
N ALA A 14 32.94 -5.62 44.61
CA ALA A 14 32.45 -4.23 44.63
C ALA A 14 33.46 -3.09 44.89
N ASP A 15 33.44 -2.10 44.01
CA ASP A 15 33.41 -0.70 44.43
C ASP A 15 32.67 0.14 43.38
N ASP A 16 31.76 0.96 43.88
CA ASP A 16 31.14 2.12 43.25
C ASP A 16 31.58 3.31 44.11
N PRO A 17 32.06 4.41 43.53
CA PRO A 17 31.49 5.68 43.98
C PRO A 17 31.27 6.71 42.88
N ALA A 18 30.22 7.48 43.12
CA ALA A 18 29.83 8.69 42.42
C ALA A 18 30.87 9.84 42.50
N GLU A 19 30.68 10.77 41.57
CA GLU A 19 30.94 12.23 41.61
C GLU A 19 32.07 12.81 40.73
N ARG A 20 31.71 13.99 40.18
CA ARG A 20 32.51 15.05 39.50
C ARG A 20 32.69 14.85 38.00
N SER A 21 32.43 15.81 37.10
CA SER A 21 32.01 17.23 37.12
C SER A 21 31.52 17.51 35.67
N ALA A 22 30.39 18.17 35.42
CA ALA A 22 30.18 19.63 35.41
C ALA A 22 31.16 20.44 34.51
N ASP A 23 30.54 21.24 33.64
CA ASP A 23 31.05 22.45 32.95
C ASP A 23 31.90 22.35 31.67
N SER A 24 31.26 22.62 30.53
CA SER A 24 31.28 23.95 29.86
C SER A 24 30.94 23.79 28.37
N LEU A 25 29.79 24.27 27.88
CA LEU A 25 29.38 25.65 27.59
C LEU A 25 29.82 26.18 26.21
N ARG A 26 28.80 26.61 25.45
CA ARG A 26 28.77 27.65 24.39
C ARG A 26 29.44 27.26 23.06
N GLY A 27 28.87 27.52 21.90
CA GLY A 27 27.68 28.24 21.45
C GLY A 27 27.64 28.07 19.92
N LEU A 28 26.50 28.12 19.25
CA LEU A 28 26.04 29.38 18.68
C LEU A 28 24.62 29.21 18.14
N LEU A 29 23.72 30.00 18.72
CA LEU A 29 22.54 30.53 18.05
C LEU A 29 22.99 31.35 16.84
N ARG A 30 22.44 31.06 15.66
CA ARG A 30 22.20 32.07 14.61
C ARG A 30 20.87 31.76 13.92
N SER A 31 19.89 32.61 14.20
CA SER A 31 18.69 32.80 13.38
C SER A 31 18.96 33.93 12.35
N PRO A 32 17.97 34.39 11.56
CA PRO A 32 17.77 34.04 10.15
C PRO A 32 17.96 35.24 9.20
N GLY A 33 18.04 35.01 7.89
CA GLY A 33 18.00 36.09 6.89
C GLY A 33 17.99 35.59 5.45
N PRO A 34 17.45 36.37 4.48
CA PRO A 34 16.52 35.85 3.48
C PRO A 34 16.98 36.00 2.01
N LEU A 35 16.13 35.48 1.12
CA LEU A 35 15.97 35.76 -0.33
C LEU A 35 16.91 35.06 -1.34
N ALA A 36 16.33 34.09 -2.06
CA ALA A 36 16.30 33.99 -3.54
C ALA A 36 15.70 32.60 -3.86
N GLY A 37 14.44 32.50 -4.25
CA GLY A 37 14.05 32.75 -5.63
C GLY A 37 14.17 31.46 -6.45
N ALA A 38 13.37 30.44 -6.13
CA ALA A 38 13.17 29.29 -7.00
C ALA A 38 11.67 29.12 -7.21
N THR A 39 11.26 29.49 -8.41
CA THR A 39 9.92 29.34 -8.98
C THR A 39 9.50 27.87 -8.92
N HIS A 40 8.60 27.54 -7.98
CA HIS A 40 7.84 26.30 -8.08
C HIS A 40 6.93 26.41 -9.30
N HIS A 41 7.22 25.60 -10.31
CA HIS A 41 6.28 25.31 -11.39
C HIS A 41 5.03 24.68 -10.79
N ARG A 42 4.04 25.52 -10.48
CA ARG A 42 2.65 25.15 -10.30
C ARG A 42 2.12 24.78 -11.68
N GLY A 43 2.37 23.54 -12.09
CA GLY A 43 1.92 22.96 -13.34
C GLY A 43 0.90 21.86 -13.06
N VAL A 44 -0.36 22.14 -13.42
CA VAL A 44 -1.45 21.18 -13.64
C VAL A 44 -1.96 20.49 -12.36
N LYS A 45 -2.80 21.20 -11.59
CA LYS A 45 -3.95 20.54 -10.94
C LYS A 45 -4.84 20.04 -12.06
N SER A 46 -4.61 18.79 -12.48
CA SER A 46 -5.57 18.11 -13.35
C SER A 46 -6.85 17.96 -12.54
N GLU A 47 -7.96 18.36 -13.14
CA GLU A 47 -9.30 18.17 -12.61
C GLU A 47 -9.56 16.68 -12.38
N ILE A 48 -9.24 16.18 -11.19
CA ILE A 48 -9.77 14.91 -10.69
C ILE A 48 -11.15 15.20 -10.09
N LEU A 49 -12.06 15.75 -10.91
CA LEU A 49 -13.49 15.84 -10.60
C LEU A 49 -14.13 14.54 -11.13
N GLY A 50 -13.77 13.43 -10.48
CA GLY A 50 -14.23 12.08 -10.79
C GLY A 50 -13.65 11.00 -9.87
N VAL A 51 -13.04 11.38 -8.74
CA VAL A 51 -12.17 10.53 -7.89
C VAL A 51 -12.81 9.19 -7.53
N GLY A 52 -14.09 9.16 -7.14
CA GLY A 52 -14.73 7.94 -6.63
C GLY A 52 -15.03 6.86 -7.67
N LEU A 53 -15.25 7.22 -8.95
CA LEU A 53 -15.44 6.21 -10.02
C LEU A 53 -14.10 5.71 -10.56
N VAL A 54 -13.07 6.57 -10.49
CA VAL A 54 -11.71 6.27 -10.94
C VAL A 54 -11.01 5.33 -9.94
N GLU A 55 -11.16 5.52 -8.64
CA GLU A 55 -10.56 4.65 -7.60
C GLU A 55 -11.04 3.20 -7.66
N ALA A 56 -12.35 2.97 -7.80
CA ALA A 56 -12.89 1.61 -7.92
C ALA A 56 -12.38 0.90 -9.19
N ALA A 57 -12.12 1.68 -10.23
CA ALA A 57 -11.59 1.18 -11.48
C ALA A 57 -10.08 0.87 -11.34
N LEU A 58 -9.29 1.63 -10.57
CA LEU A 58 -7.83 1.40 -10.43
C LEU A 58 -7.50 0.00 -9.89
N PHE A 59 -8.38 -0.59 -9.09
CA PHE A 59 -8.25 -1.94 -8.55
C PHE A 59 -8.99 -2.99 -9.40
N GLU A 60 -8.70 -3.03 -10.71
CA GLU A 60 -9.28 -4.04 -11.60
C GLU A 60 -9.04 -5.46 -11.08
N ARG A 61 -10.12 -6.09 -10.62
CA ARG A 61 -10.06 -7.33 -9.84
C ARG A 61 -9.25 -8.44 -10.53
N GLY A 62 -9.29 -8.53 -11.86
CA GLY A 62 -8.62 -9.59 -12.62
C GLY A 62 -7.08 -9.51 -12.59
N ALA A 63 -6.51 -8.35 -12.90
CA ALA A 63 -5.06 -8.16 -12.95
C ALA A 63 -4.43 -8.23 -11.54
N TRP A 64 -5.08 -7.56 -10.59
CA TRP A 64 -4.66 -7.56 -9.19
C TRP A 64 -4.68 -8.96 -8.56
N THR A 65 -5.75 -9.73 -8.77
CA THR A 65 -5.86 -11.07 -8.17
C THR A 65 -4.70 -11.96 -8.59
N LYS A 66 -4.37 -12.04 -9.90
CA LYS A 66 -3.27 -12.89 -10.39
C LYS A 66 -1.91 -12.48 -9.85
N ALA A 67 -1.66 -11.19 -9.74
CA ALA A 67 -0.39 -10.68 -9.22
C ALA A 67 -0.25 -10.95 -7.72
N LEU A 68 -1.33 -10.70 -6.96
CA LEU A 68 -1.38 -10.97 -5.52
C LEU A 68 -1.31 -12.47 -5.22
N GLU A 69 -1.86 -13.33 -6.07
CA GLU A 69 -1.73 -14.79 -5.94
C GLU A 69 -0.27 -15.23 -5.99
N LYS A 70 0.55 -14.66 -6.89
CA LYS A 70 1.98 -14.95 -6.97
C LYS A 70 2.73 -14.47 -5.73
N TYR A 71 2.46 -13.25 -5.30
CA TYR A 71 3.03 -12.71 -4.06
C TYR A 71 2.67 -13.60 -2.86
N ALA A 72 1.40 -13.97 -2.73
CA ALA A 72 0.90 -14.75 -1.61
C ALA A 72 1.45 -16.18 -1.64
N ALA A 73 1.60 -16.79 -2.82
CA ALA A 73 2.21 -18.10 -2.96
C ALA A 73 3.67 -18.15 -2.50
N VAL A 74 4.42 -17.05 -2.65
CA VAL A 74 5.83 -16.95 -2.23
C VAL A 74 5.97 -16.57 -0.76
N THR A 75 5.11 -15.68 -0.27
CA THR A 75 5.18 -15.17 1.11
C THR A 75 4.41 -16.02 2.11
N HIS A 76 3.46 -16.83 1.63
CA HIS A 76 2.47 -17.55 2.43
C HIS A 76 1.64 -16.63 3.32
N LEU A 77 1.37 -15.40 2.86
CA LEU A 77 0.54 -14.43 3.57
C LEU A 77 -0.76 -14.19 2.81
N THR A 78 -1.86 -14.02 3.55
CA THR A 78 -3.09 -13.51 2.95
C THR A 78 -2.93 -12.04 2.66
N VAL A 79 -3.37 -11.60 1.48
CA VAL A 79 -3.29 -10.19 1.08
C VAL A 79 -4.66 -9.62 0.79
N GLN A 80 -4.87 -8.38 1.22
CA GLN A 80 -6.09 -7.63 0.94
C GLN A 80 -5.75 -6.18 0.64
N LEU A 81 -6.45 -5.61 -0.35
CA LEU A 81 -6.34 -4.20 -0.72
C LEU A 81 -7.52 -3.42 -0.15
N TYR A 82 -7.23 -2.18 0.20
CA TYR A 82 -8.17 -1.24 0.76
C TYR A 82 -8.09 0.09 0.02
N ASP A 83 -9.22 0.76 -0.13
CA ASP A 83 -9.26 2.17 -0.52
C ASP A 83 -8.87 3.09 0.64
N THR A 84 -8.89 4.40 0.39
CA THR A 84 -8.61 5.43 1.39
C THR A 84 -9.68 5.55 2.48
N ASP A 85 -10.87 4.98 2.26
CA ASP A 85 -11.98 4.91 3.22
C ASP A 85 -11.90 3.66 4.12
N GLU A 86 -10.77 2.94 4.10
CA GLU A 86 -10.54 1.66 4.80
C GLU A 86 -11.50 0.53 4.34
N ARG A 87 -12.07 0.62 3.12
CA ARG A 87 -12.95 -0.42 2.58
C ARG A 87 -12.18 -1.39 1.70
N PRO A 88 -12.45 -2.71 1.81
CA PRO A 88 -11.75 -3.70 1.01
C PRO A 88 -12.14 -3.59 -0.47
N THR A 89 -11.16 -3.43 -1.35
CA THR A 89 -11.33 -3.34 -2.81
C THR A 89 -10.99 -4.64 -3.53
N CYS A 90 -9.99 -5.38 -3.03
CA CYS A 90 -9.55 -6.66 -3.59
C CYS A 90 -9.09 -7.63 -2.49
N GLY A 91 -9.27 -8.94 -2.70
CA GLY A 91 -8.97 -9.98 -1.72
C GLY A 91 -10.15 -10.31 -0.79
N PRO A 92 -9.94 -11.18 0.22
CA PRO A 92 -8.65 -11.78 0.61
C PRO A 92 -8.10 -12.75 -0.44
N VAL A 93 -6.82 -12.62 -0.77
CA VAL A 93 -6.09 -13.53 -1.68
C VAL A 93 -5.24 -14.47 -0.84
N HIS A 94 -5.33 -15.77 -1.10
CA HIS A 94 -4.64 -16.82 -0.33
C HIS A 94 -5.00 -16.81 1.17
N PRO A 95 -6.28 -17.01 1.54
CA PRO A 95 -6.69 -17.07 2.94
C PRO A 95 -5.92 -18.18 3.66
N THR A 96 -5.14 -17.81 4.69
CA THR A 96 -4.40 -18.74 5.56
C THR A 96 -5.22 -19.11 6.78
N ALA A 97 -4.82 -20.16 7.48
CA ALA A 97 -5.48 -20.57 8.72
C ALA A 97 -5.47 -19.43 9.76
N LEU A 98 -4.39 -18.65 9.85
CA LEU A 98 -4.34 -17.48 10.73
C LEU A 98 -5.30 -16.37 10.29
N PHE A 99 -5.45 -16.13 8.98
CA PHE A 99 -6.39 -15.13 8.49
C PHE A 99 -7.85 -15.51 8.77
N ASP A 100 -8.22 -16.77 8.57
CA ASP A 100 -9.56 -17.27 8.89
C ASP A 100 -9.84 -17.26 10.41
N LEU A 101 -8.80 -17.47 11.21
CA LEU A 101 -8.90 -17.44 12.66
C LEU A 101 -9.18 -16.01 13.17
N PHE A 102 -8.43 -15.04 12.66
CA PHE A 102 -8.40 -13.64 13.09
C PHE A 102 -9.00 -12.68 12.06
N THR A 103 -10.03 -13.13 11.34
CA THR A 103 -10.62 -12.38 10.22
C THR A 103 -10.95 -10.94 10.62
N PRO A 104 -10.42 -9.93 9.90
CA PRO A 104 -10.71 -8.52 10.16
C PRO A 104 -12.22 -8.24 10.23
N GLY A 105 -12.64 -7.40 11.18
CA GLY A 105 -14.05 -7.07 11.44
C GLY A 105 -14.90 -8.14 12.14
N ARG A 106 -14.44 -9.41 12.25
CA ARG A 106 -15.20 -10.49 12.91
C ARG A 106 -14.52 -10.99 14.19
N HIS A 107 -13.24 -11.33 14.10
CA HIS A 107 -12.41 -11.78 15.22
C HIS A 107 -11.11 -10.97 15.23
N ASP A 108 -11.29 -9.66 15.06
CA ASP A 108 -10.20 -8.74 14.78
C ASP A 108 -9.40 -8.43 16.04
N LEU A 109 -8.08 -8.55 15.94
CA LEU A 109 -7.14 -8.12 16.97
C LEU A 109 -6.79 -6.63 16.83
N GLY A 110 -7.37 -5.95 15.84
CA GLY A 110 -7.21 -4.52 15.55
C GLY A 110 -5.92 -4.18 14.82
N ILE A 111 -4.98 -5.13 14.67
CA ILE A 111 -3.69 -4.86 14.03
C ILE A 111 -3.80 -4.66 12.52
N PHE A 112 -4.80 -5.24 11.87
CA PHE A 112 -5.09 -5.00 10.45
C PHE A 112 -5.52 -3.55 10.23
N ALA A 113 -6.53 -3.09 10.97
CA ALA A 113 -7.04 -1.73 10.91
C ALA A 113 -5.97 -0.70 11.35
N ALA A 114 -5.17 -1.02 12.37
CA ALA A 114 -4.05 -0.18 12.78
C ALA A 114 -2.97 -0.06 11.69
N CYS A 115 -2.73 -1.14 10.93
CA CYS A 115 -1.80 -1.14 9.80
C CYS A 115 -2.30 -0.24 8.67
N ILE A 116 -3.58 -0.36 8.31
CA ILE A 116 -4.22 0.48 7.28
C ILE A 116 -4.08 1.96 7.64
N ARG A 117 -4.55 2.35 8.83
CA ARG A 117 -4.47 3.74 9.29
C ARG A 117 -3.04 4.28 9.30
N ARG A 118 -2.09 3.48 9.78
CA ARG A 118 -0.68 3.90 9.77
C ARG A 118 -0.17 4.13 8.35
N CYS A 119 -0.51 3.27 7.39
CA CYS A 119 -0.14 3.44 5.99
C CYS A 119 -0.74 4.72 5.39
N LEU A 120 -2.02 5.00 5.64
CA LEU A 120 -2.72 6.19 5.13
C LEU A 120 -2.15 7.51 5.69
N THR A 121 -1.52 7.49 6.86
CA THR A 121 -0.94 8.70 7.48
C THR A 121 0.51 8.99 7.09
N GLN A 122 1.15 8.16 6.27
CA GLN A 122 2.54 8.36 5.88
C GLN A 122 2.68 9.47 4.82
N ALA A 123 3.82 10.17 4.83
CA ALA A 123 4.19 11.16 3.83
C ALA A 123 5.27 10.59 2.88
N ASP A 124 5.42 11.22 1.69
CA ASP A 124 6.43 11.01 0.65
C ASP A 124 7.19 9.67 0.65
N MET A 125 6.92 8.84 -0.36
CA MET A 125 7.54 7.51 -0.56
C MET A 125 7.51 6.63 0.70
N PRO A 126 6.31 6.27 1.16
CA PRO A 126 6.11 5.67 2.46
C PRO A 126 6.74 4.27 2.56
N PRO A 127 7.59 4.00 3.58
CA PRO A 127 8.14 2.67 3.80
C PRO A 127 7.03 1.69 4.22
N ALA A 128 7.28 0.40 4.02
CA ALA A 128 6.39 -0.63 4.53
C ALA A 128 6.21 -0.52 6.06
N VAL A 129 4.97 -0.66 6.51
CA VAL A 129 4.58 -0.60 7.92
C VAL A 129 4.36 -2.00 8.43
N VAL A 130 5.17 -2.43 9.42
CA VAL A 130 4.90 -3.65 10.16
C VAL A 130 4.23 -3.31 11.49
N VAL A 131 3.01 -3.82 11.68
CA VAL A 131 2.27 -3.75 12.94
C VAL A 131 2.26 -5.13 13.56
N GLU A 132 2.64 -5.20 14.83
CA GLU A 132 2.78 -6.43 15.59
C GLU A 132 2.06 -6.27 16.92
N ASP A 133 1.33 -7.31 17.31
CA ASP A 133 0.69 -7.37 18.61
C ASP A 133 1.65 -7.91 19.68
N HIS A 134 1.21 -7.89 20.93
CA HIS A 134 1.99 -8.37 22.07
C HIS A 134 2.11 -9.91 22.15
N ASN A 135 1.51 -10.63 21.22
CA ASN A 135 1.52 -12.09 21.14
C ASN A 135 2.36 -12.59 19.95
N GLY A 136 3.10 -11.70 19.28
CA GLY A 136 3.94 -12.06 18.13
C GLY A 136 3.15 -12.33 16.85
N LEU A 137 1.92 -11.83 16.76
CA LEU A 137 1.16 -11.80 15.52
C LEU A 137 1.40 -10.46 14.82
N ALA A 138 1.78 -10.51 13.55
CA ALA A 138 2.08 -9.31 12.78
C ALA A 138 1.36 -9.29 11.44
N VAL A 139 1.19 -8.06 10.95
CA VAL A 139 0.79 -7.74 9.59
C VAL A 139 1.79 -6.74 9.02
N VAL A 140 1.98 -6.78 7.71
CA VAL A 140 2.73 -5.76 6.98
C VAL A 140 1.81 -5.07 6.00
N GLY A 141 1.89 -3.74 5.95
CA GLY A 141 1.14 -2.93 5.01
C GLY A 141 2.04 -1.99 4.25
N THR A 142 1.55 -1.52 3.12
CA THR A 142 2.15 -0.45 2.35
C THR A 142 1.07 0.42 1.76
N ALA A 143 1.27 1.74 1.80
CA ALA A 143 0.47 2.64 0.99
C ALA A 143 0.79 2.42 -0.49
N LEU A 144 -0.21 2.59 -1.33
CA LEU A 144 -0.12 2.52 -2.78
C LEU A 144 -0.30 3.93 -3.33
N THR A 145 0.65 4.38 -4.16
CA THR A 145 0.68 5.78 -4.60
C THR A 145 0.56 5.91 -6.10
N LEU A 146 -0.17 6.93 -6.54
CA LEU A 146 -0.29 7.30 -7.95
C LEU A 146 -0.14 8.82 -8.07
N GLY A 147 0.85 9.27 -8.83
CA GLY A 147 1.15 10.71 -8.95
C GLY A 147 1.57 11.38 -7.63
N GLY A 148 2.08 10.61 -6.67
CA GLY A 148 2.47 11.10 -5.34
C GLY A 148 1.33 11.11 -4.31
N GLU A 149 0.10 10.82 -4.72
CA GLU A 149 -1.06 10.72 -3.83
C GLU A 149 -1.31 9.27 -3.42
N ILE A 150 -1.70 9.04 -2.15
CA ILE A 150 -2.10 7.71 -1.68
C ILE A 150 -3.51 7.42 -2.22
N VAL A 151 -3.64 6.34 -2.99
CA VAL A 151 -4.92 5.89 -3.57
C VAL A 151 -5.47 4.62 -2.91
N GLY A 152 -4.72 4.04 -1.97
CA GLY A 152 -5.13 2.86 -1.23
C GLY A 152 -3.99 2.25 -0.42
N VAL A 153 -4.28 1.10 0.19
CA VAL A 153 -3.34 0.35 1.02
C VAL A 153 -3.40 -1.13 0.66
N ALA A 154 -2.24 -1.76 0.53
CA ALA A 154 -2.13 -3.21 0.49
C ALA A 154 -1.65 -3.71 1.86
N VAL A 155 -2.36 -4.68 2.43
CA VAL A 155 -1.98 -5.30 3.72
C VAL A 155 -1.89 -6.81 3.55
N ALA A 156 -0.77 -7.37 4.03
CA ALA A 156 -0.48 -8.79 4.04
C ALA A 156 -0.31 -9.31 5.47
N GLY A 157 -0.92 -10.46 5.76
CA GLY A 157 -0.84 -11.10 7.06
C GLY A 157 -1.89 -12.21 7.20
N TYR A 158 -2.08 -12.80 8.37
CA TYR A 158 -1.23 -12.64 9.55
C TYR A 158 0.02 -13.51 9.46
N ALA A 159 1.08 -13.09 10.14
CA ALA A 159 2.32 -13.85 10.28
C ALA A 159 2.72 -13.97 11.76
N LEU A 160 3.44 -15.04 12.10
CA LEU A 160 4.03 -15.19 13.43
C LEU A 160 5.47 -14.67 13.40
N THR A 161 5.80 -13.65 14.18
CA THR A 161 7.17 -13.11 14.26
C THR A 161 8.06 -13.89 15.23
N ALA A 162 7.44 -14.57 16.19
CA ALA A 162 8.11 -15.36 17.22
C ALA A 162 7.40 -16.70 17.45
N PHE A 163 8.11 -17.62 18.09
CA PHE A 163 7.53 -18.88 18.52
C PHE A 163 6.41 -18.65 19.53
N LEU A 164 5.25 -19.24 19.27
CA LEU A 164 4.10 -19.14 20.16
C LEU A 164 4.21 -20.22 21.24
N ASP A 165 4.45 -19.80 22.48
CA ASP A 165 4.29 -20.69 23.63
C ASP A 165 2.80 -20.92 23.95
N GLN A 166 2.54 -21.90 24.81
CA GLN A 166 1.18 -22.26 25.21
C GLN A 166 0.43 -21.05 25.80
N HIS A 167 1.09 -20.26 26.64
CA HIS A 167 0.47 -19.10 27.29
C HIS A 167 0.07 -18.03 26.29
N THR A 168 0.88 -17.81 25.25
CA THR A 168 0.61 -16.89 24.15
C THR A 168 -0.58 -17.36 23.32
N LEU A 169 -0.67 -18.67 23.04
CA LEU A 169 -1.81 -19.26 22.33
C LEU A 169 -3.11 -19.17 23.14
N GLU A 170 -3.05 -19.39 24.46
CA GLU A 170 -4.19 -19.19 25.37
C GLU A 170 -4.64 -17.72 25.44
N ARG A 171 -3.69 -16.78 25.39
CA ARG A 171 -4.01 -15.34 25.33
C ARG A 171 -4.64 -14.96 23.99
N LEU A 172 -4.08 -15.42 22.88
CA LEU A 172 -4.64 -15.20 21.54
C LEU A 172 -6.08 -15.72 21.46
N ALA A 173 -6.32 -16.95 21.91
CA ALA A 173 -7.66 -17.54 21.95
C ALA A 173 -8.66 -16.68 22.74
N ARG A 174 -8.27 -16.22 23.94
CA ARG A 174 -9.10 -15.33 24.76
C ARG A 174 -9.36 -13.98 24.07
N ASN A 175 -8.31 -13.35 23.54
CA ASN A 175 -8.39 -12.04 22.91
C ASN A 175 -9.23 -12.04 21.63
N SER A 176 -9.21 -13.15 20.88
CA SER A 176 -10.00 -13.31 19.65
C SER A 176 -11.37 -13.95 19.86
N GLY A 177 -11.73 -14.33 21.11
CA GLY A 177 -12.96 -15.06 21.40
C GLY A 177 -13.04 -16.45 20.75
N ARG A 178 -11.89 -17.12 20.54
CA ARG A 178 -11.80 -18.45 19.91
C ARG A 178 -11.43 -19.52 20.95
N SER A 179 -11.69 -20.79 20.62
CA SER A 179 -11.23 -21.90 21.47
C SER A 179 -9.71 -22.08 21.34
N PHE A 180 -9.07 -22.47 22.44
CA PHE A 180 -7.64 -22.76 22.45
C PHE A 180 -7.26 -23.83 21.42
N GLU A 181 -8.08 -24.88 21.27
CA GLU A 181 -7.85 -25.98 20.33
C GLU A 181 -7.74 -25.48 18.87
N THR A 182 -8.61 -24.55 18.46
CA THR A 182 -8.57 -23.97 17.11
C THR A 182 -7.33 -23.09 16.92
N VAL A 183 -7.00 -22.24 17.90
CA VAL A 183 -5.81 -21.38 17.82
C VAL A 183 -4.52 -22.22 17.82
N TRP A 184 -4.47 -23.27 18.64
CA TRP A 184 -3.35 -24.20 18.73
C TRP A 184 -3.13 -24.97 17.42
N ALA A 185 -4.20 -25.49 16.81
CA ALA A 185 -4.12 -26.23 15.55
C ALA A 185 -3.56 -25.36 14.42
N ALA A 186 -4.00 -24.10 14.32
CA ALA A 186 -3.49 -23.15 13.34
C ALA A 186 -2.04 -22.75 13.65
N GLY A 187 -1.75 -22.30 14.88
CA GLY A 187 -0.44 -21.75 15.24
C GLY A 187 0.72 -22.75 15.09
N ARG A 188 0.47 -24.05 15.25
CA ARG A 188 1.51 -25.09 15.12
C ARG A 188 1.91 -25.41 13.68
N GLN A 189 1.06 -25.09 12.70
CA GLN A 189 1.34 -25.34 11.29
C GLN A 189 2.10 -24.18 10.63
N GLU A 190 2.07 -23.02 11.28
CA GLU A 190 2.55 -21.76 10.71
C GLU A 190 4.04 -21.56 10.95
N ARG A 191 4.73 -21.05 9.93
CA ARG A 191 6.16 -20.76 10.03
C ARG A 191 6.37 -19.37 10.61
N HIS A 192 7.40 -19.23 11.43
CA HIS A 192 7.80 -17.91 11.91
C HIS A 192 8.46 -17.11 10.79
N VAL A 193 8.03 -15.87 10.64
CA VAL A 193 8.55 -14.88 9.69
C VAL A 193 9.07 -13.70 10.50
N PRO A 194 10.41 -13.56 10.63
CA PRO A 194 11.01 -12.44 11.35
C PRO A 194 10.55 -11.08 10.80
N ARG A 195 10.55 -10.07 11.67
CA ARG A 195 10.09 -8.72 11.34
C ARG A 195 10.84 -8.11 10.15
N GLU A 196 12.13 -8.38 10.03
CA GLU A 196 12.98 -7.92 8.93
C GLU A 196 12.49 -8.52 7.60
N ARG A 197 12.11 -9.80 7.61
CA ARG A 197 11.57 -10.48 6.43
C ARG A 197 10.17 -9.97 6.07
N LEU A 198 9.33 -9.67 7.07
CA LEU A 198 8.05 -9.01 6.82
C LEU A 198 8.23 -7.63 6.18
N THR A 199 9.25 -6.88 6.59
CA THR A 199 9.55 -5.57 5.99
C THR A 199 9.89 -5.72 4.50
N VAL A 200 10.76 -6.68 4.14
CA VAL A 200 11.08 -7.00 2.74
C VAL A 200 9.83 -7.42 1.95
N TYR A 201 8.94 -8.20 2.56
CA TYR A 201 7.66 -8.57 1.95
C TYR A 201 6.77 -7.35 1.69
N GLY A 202 6.70 -6.40 2.62
CA GLY A 202 5.99 -5.14 2.40
C GLY A 202 6.58 -4.30 1.27
N GLU A 203 7.90 -4.23 1.15
CA GLU A 203 8.58 -3.53 0.05
C GLU A 203 8.32 -4.18 -1.32
N LEU A 204 8.31 -5.51 -1.36
CA LEU A 204 7.92 -6.28 -2.54
C LEU A 204 6.46 -6.02 -2.91
N LEU A 205 5.57 -6.03 -1.93
CA LEU A 205 4.14 -5.74 -2.13
C LEU A 205 3.93 -4.33 -2.67
N ARG A 206 4.70 -3.35 -2.16
CA ARG A 206 4.67 -1.96 -2.63
C ARG A 206 5.08 -1.88 -4.09
N THR A 207 6.24 -2.45 -4.41
CA THR A 207 6.78 -2.44 -5.78
C THR A 207 5.80 -3.07 -6.76
N LEU A 208 5.18 -4.20 -6.36
CA LEU A 208 4.14 -4.86 -7.15
C LEU A 208 2.91 -3.97 -7.33
N GLY A 209 2.42 -3.39 -6.24
CA GLY A 209 1.21 -2.56 -6.26
C GLY A 209 1.37 -1.28 -7.06
N ASP A 210 2.47 -0.54 -6.86
CA ASP A 210 2.76 0.70 -7.59
C ASP A 210 2.93 0.42 -9.10
N THR A 211 3.55 -0.71 -9.46
CA THR A 211 3.69 -1.12 -10.86
C THR A 211 2.32 -1.39 -11.51
N LEU A 212 1.44 -2.15 -10.83
CA LEU A 212 0.10 -2.46 -11.34
C LEU A 212 -0.78 -1.22 -11.45
N LEU A 213 -0.66 -0.29 -10.48
CA LEU A 213 -1.36 0.99 -10.54
C LEU A 213 -0.90 1.82 -11.73
N ALA A 214 0.41 1.96 -11.92
CA ALA A 214 0.97 2.74 -13.03
C ALA A 214 0.56 2.16 -14.39
N GLU A 215 0.58 0.84 -14.54
CA GLU A 215 0.16 0.15 -15.77
C GLU A 215 -1.34 0.35 -16.04
N THR A 216 -2.18 0.13 -15.03
CA THR A 216 -3.64 0.26 -15.15
C THR A 216 -4.03 1.70 -15.49
N PHE A 217 -3.41 2.67 -14.82
CA PHE A 217 -3.62 4.09 -15.10
C PHE A 217 -3.20 4.46 -16.53
N SER A 218 -2.04 3.99 -16.97
CA SER A 218 -1.52 4.26 -18.32
C SER A 218 -2.42 3.67 -19.41
N THR A 219 -2.88 2.43 -19.23
CA THR A 219 -3.80 1.77 -20.17
C THR A 219 -5.11 2.53 -20.29
N ARG A 220 -5.71 2.95 -19.16
CA ARG A 220 -6.94 3.75 -19.19
C ARG A 220 -6.77 5.08 -19.89
N GLN A 221 -5.67 5.77 -19.63
CA GLN A 221 -5.38 7.04 -20.28
C GLN A 221 -5.28 6.89 -21.80
N GLN A 222 -4.71 5.78 -22.28
CA GLN A 222 -4.62 5.47 -23.70
C GLN A 222 -6.00 5.17 -24.30
N GLU A 223 -6.84 4.38 -23.62
CA GLU A 223 -8.20 4.06 -24.05
C GLU A 223 -9.07 5.31 -24.14
N GLU A 224 -9.03 6.20 -23.13
CA GLU A 224 -9.77 7.46 -23.14
C GLU A 224 -9.33 8.38 -24.30
N THR A 225 -8.02 8.45 -24.54
CA THR A 225 -7.49 9.28 -25.63
C THR A 225 -7.91 8.73 -27.00
N ALA A 226 -7.85 7.40 -27.17
CA ALA A 226 -8.30 6.74 -28.39
C ALA A 226 -9.81 6.94 -28.63
N ALA A 227 -10.63 6.83 -27.59
CA ALA A 227 -12.07 7.06 -27.68
C ALA A 227 -12.39 8.51 -28.10
N ARG A 228 -11.73 9.49 -27.51
CA ARG A 228 -11.89 10.91 -27.88
C ARG A 228 -11.47 11.19 -29.32
N LEU A 229 -10.37 10.58 -29.78
CA LEU A 229 -9.93 10.70 -31.17
C LEU A 229 -10.92 10.06 -32.14
N ALA A 230 -11.47 8.89 -31.81
CA ALA A 230 -12.48 8.23 -32.63
C ALA A 230 -13.77 9.06 -32.75
N GLU A 231 -14.23 9.66 -31.65
CA GLU A 231 -15.39 10.55 -31.64
C GLU A 231 -15.14 11.81 -32.50
N ALA A 232 -13.97 12.43 -32.37
CA ALA A 232 -13.59 13.59 -33.17
C ALA A 232 -13.53 13.26 -34.68
N LEU A 233 -13.02 12.08 -35.05
CA LEU A 233 -13.02 11.61 -36.43
C LEU A 233 -14.44 11.42 -36.96
N GLN A 234 -15.34 10.82 -36.18
CA GLN A 234 -16.75 10.66 -36.59
C GLN A 234 -17.45 12.01 -36.81
N ILE A 235 -17.20 12.99 -35.93
CA ILE A 235 -17.74 14.35 -36.09
C ILE A 235 -17.17 15.00 -37.37
N ALA A 236 -15.87 14.85 -37.63
CA ALA A 236 -15.23 15.39 -38.83
C ALA A 236 -15.76 14.75 -40.13
N GLU A 237 -16.00 13.44 -40.12
CA GLU A 237 -16.59 12.72 -41.25
C GLU A 237 -18.05 13.14 -41.49
N ALA A 238 -18.86 13.25 -40.44
CA ALA A 238 -20.25 13.70 -40.53
C ALA A 238 -20.35 15.15 -41.04
N THR A 239 -19.50 16.04 -40.54
CA THR A 239 -19.44 17.44 -41.01
C THR A 239 -19.01 17.51 -42.48
N ARG A 240 -18.04 16.69 -42.91
CA ARG A 240 -17.67 16.60 -44.32
C ARG A 240 -18.82 16.10 -45.20
N ALA A 241 -19.51 15.03 -44.80
CA ALA A 241 -20.64 14.48 -45.55
C ALA A 241 -21.78 15.50 -45.69
N THR A 242 -22.09 16.24 -44.63
CA THR A 242 -23.11 17.31 -44.69
C THR A 242 -22.69 18.48 -45.59
N ALA A 243 -21.40 18.85 -45.61
CA ALA A 243 -20.88 19.88 -46.50
C ALA A 243 -20.95 19.45 -47.98
N GLU A 244 -20.59 18.20 -48.30
CA GLU A 244 -20.69 17.63 -49.65
C GLU A 244 -22.15 17.59 -50.12
N ALA A 245 -23.08 17.14 -49.27
CA ALA A 245 -24.52 17.15 -49.58
C ALA A 245 -25.08 18.58 -49.81
N ALA A 246 -24.66 19.56 -49.00
CA ALA A 246 -25.06 20.95 -49.18
C ALA A 246 -24.55 21.53 -50.51
N GLN A 247 -23.32 21.21 -50.90
CA GLN A 247 -22.74 21.62 -52.18
C GLN A 247 -23.50 21.03 -53.37
N GLU A 248 -23.84 19.75 -53.32
CA GLU A 248 -24.63 19.09 -54.36
C GLU A 248 -26.03 19.72 -54.50
N THR A 249 -26.67 20.02 -53.37
CA THR A 249 -27.99 20.67 -53.35
C THR A 249 -27.95 22.08 -53.97
N LEU A 250 -26.89 22.85 -53.70
CA LEU A 250 -26.67 24.17 -54.29
C LEU A 250 -26.45 24.09 -55.80
N ARG A 251 -25.64 23.13 -56.25
CA ARG A 251 -25.38 22.89 -57.67
C ARG A 251 -26.63 22.52 -58.44
N ASP A 252 -27.43 21.59 -57.92
CA ASP A 252 -28.72 21.20 -58.49
C ASP A 252 -29.69 22.39 -58.62
N ARG A 253 -29.71 23.27 -57.62
CA ARG A 253 -30.54 24.47 -57.63
C ARG A 253 -30.09 25.47 -58.70
N GLU A 254 -28.78 25.67 -58.87
CA GLU A 254 -28.23 26.53 -59.92
C GLU A 254 -28.53 25.99 -61.33
N GLU A 255 -28.41 24.67 -61.54
CA GLU A 255 -28.72 24.03 -62.81
C GLU A 255 -30.22 24.15 -63.16
N ARG A 256 -31.13 23.97 -62.20
CA ARG A 256 -32.58 24.19 -62.40
C ARG A 256 -32.92 25.64 -62.72
N LEU A 257 -32.28 26.60 -62.05
CA LEU A 257 -32.49 28.01 -62.35
C LEU A 257 -32.04 28.34 -63.78
N ARG A 258 -30.87 27.85 -64.22
CA ARG A 258 -30.41 28.03 -65.61
C ARG A 258 -31.36 27.43 -66.64
N ALA A 259 -31.93 26.26 -66.36
CA ALA A 259 -32.90 25.62 -67.26
C ALA A 259 -34.26 26.34 -67.35
N THR A 260 -34.60 27.19 -66.38
CA THR A 260 -35.88 27.93 -66.34
C THR A 260 -35.81 29.28 -67.06
N PHE A 261 -34.60 29.83 -67.25
CA PHE A 261 -34.36 31.13 -67.88
C PHE A 261 -33.76 31.06 -69.30
N SER A 262 -33.67 29.85 -69.88
CA SER A 262 -33.28 29.61 -71.28
C SER A 262 -34.48 29.13 -72.10
#